data_AF-A0A3S3QLE7-F1
#
_entry.id   AF-A0A3S3QLE7-F1
#
_cell.length_a   1.000
_cell.length_b   1.000
_cell.length_c   1.000
_cell.angle_alpha   90.00
_cell.angle_beta   90.00
_cell.angle_gamma   90.00
#
_symmetry.space_group_name_H-M   'P 1'
#
loop_
_entity.id
_entity.type
_entity.pdbx_description
1 polymer ?
#
loop_
_entity_poly.entity_id
_entity_poly.type
_entity_poly.pdbx_seq_one_letter_code
_entity_poly.pdbx_strand_id
1 'polypeptide(L)'
;MRLSSNLIPKVVPLGYFHPTSHPQTGPTVGLTAGWHGGLFNMTSAGSWAEAVALSSDDSDSDSKVEGVGSTERSNKSLVDKSTEDVNPEAAVIKRVEMYQEYMKQIPIPTNRGSVIPFTTWQGLAKSLKKLYGQPLHYLTNITLKQWDELRIGTDDEHLPLDTIIHPCKAEATIWLMEEVHRLTSSHHHLVELWASDPMHRAFVDPVIKKK
;
A
#
# COMPACT_ATOMS: atom_id res chain seq x y z
N MET A 1 -67.80 15.22 -24.48
CA MET A 1 -68.17 13.80 -24.51
C MET A 1 -67.63 13.12 -23.25
N ARG A 2 -68.53 12.45 -22.52
CA ARG A 2 -68.39 11.49 -21.39
C ARG A 2 -67.10 11.43 -20.55
N LEU A 3 -67.30 11.70 -19.25
CA LEU A 3 -66.49 11.31 -18.09
C LEU A 3 -66.63 9.81 -17.76
N SER A 4 -65.59 9.25 -17.13
CA SER A 4 -65.47 8.02 -16.30
C SER A 4 -64.31 7.16 -16.79
N SER A 5 -63.40 6.61 -15.99
CA SER A 5 -63.29 6.46 -14.53
C SER A 5 -61.88 5.93 -14.23
N ASN A 6 -61.15 6.56 -13.31
CA ASN A 6 -59.87 6.05 -12.80
C ASN A 6 -60.13 4.98 -11.73
N LEU A 7 -59.61 3.78 -11.95
CA LEU A 7 -59.62 2.67 -11.00
C LEU A 7 -58.43 2.79 -10.04
N ILE A 8 -58.76 2.90 -8.75
CA ILE A 8 -57.85 2.91 -7.59
C ILE A 8 -57.37 1.46 -7.33
N PRO A 9 -56.07 1.18 -7.17
CA PRO A 9 -55.62 -0.11 -6.68
C PRO A 9 -55.84 -0.22 -5.16
N LYS A 10 -56.43 -1.35 -4.76
CA LYS A 10 -56.78 -1.72 -3.39
C LYS A 10 -55.55 -1.95 -2.53
N VAL A 11 -55.54 -1.34 -1.35
CA VAL A 11 -54.67 -1.64 -0.21
C VAL A 11 -55.04 -3.03 0.36
N VAL A 12 -54.05 -3.89 0.56
CA VAL A 12 -54.19 -5.15 1.30
C VAL A 12 -53.60 -4.95 2.70
N PRO A 13 -54.33 -5.24 3.80
CA PRO A 13 -53.83 -5.00 5.15
C PRO A 13 -53.02 -6.19 5.69
N LEU A 14 -52.07 -5.84 6.59
CA LEU A 14 -51.17 -6.73 7.32
C LEU A 14 -51.90 -7.83 8.09
N GLY A 15 -51.43 -9.06 7.93
CA GLY A 15 -51.72 -10.19 8.82
C GLY A 15 -50.78 -10.18 10.02
N TYR A 16 -51.37 -10.10 11.21
CA TYR A 16 -50.74 -10.17 12.53
C TYR A 16 -50.15 -11.56 12.81
N PHE A 17 -48.89 -11.62 13.24
CA PHE A 17 -48.31 -12.79 13.93
C PHE A 17 -48.16 -12.45 15.41
N HIS A 18 -48.82 -13.23 16.27
CA HIS A 18 -48.66 -13.18 17.73
C HIS A 18 -47.64 -14.24 18.17
N PRO A 19 -46.75 -13.94 19.14
CA PRO A 19 -45.81 -14.91 19.70
C PRO A 19 -46.45 -15.66 20.87
N THR A 20 -46.26 -16.97 20.95
CA THR A 20 -46.58 -17.78 22.14
C THR A 20 -45.32 -18.19 22.87
N SER A 21 -45.43 -18.06 24.19
CA SER A 21 -44.40 -18.15 25.22
C SER A 21 -44.04 -19.58 25.64
N HIS A 22 -42.76 -19.76 25.99
CA HIS A 22 -42.19 -20.79 26.87
C HIS A 22 -42.87 -20.83 28.27
N PRO A 23 -42.77 -21.92 29.09
CA PRO A 23 -41.51 -22.26 29.79
C PRO A 23 -41.25 -23.73 30.29
N GLN A 24 -39.99 -23.93 30.75
CA GLN A 24 -39.47 -24.79 31.86
C GLN A 24 -39.53 -26.34 31.73
N THR A 25 -38.58 -27.20 32.18
CA THR A 25 -37.50 -27.24 33.20
C THR A 25 -36.41 -28.30 32.85
N GLY A 26 -35.22 -28.25 33.47
CA GLY A 26 -34.03 -29.16 33.32
C GLY A 26 -34.18 -30.61 33.86
N PRO A 27 -33.11 -31.42 34.06
CA PRO A 27 -31.86 -31.05 34.76
C PRO A 27 -30.49 -31.55 34.18
N THR A 28 -29.43 -31.04 34.81
CA THR A 28 -27.97 -31.37 34.88
C THR A 28 -27.70 -32.89 35.05
N VAL A 29 -26.60 -33.56 34.60
CA VAL A 29 -25.17 -33.55 35.05
C VAL A 29 -24.29 -34.45 34.12
N GLY A 30 -22.97 -34.19 34.06
CA GLY A 30 -21.89 -35.20 33.85
C GLY A 30 -21.09 -35.10 32.54
N LEU A 31 -19.89 -34.50 32.53
CA LEU A 31 -18.55 -35.10 32.77
C LEU A 31 -17.82 -35.65 31.51
N THR A 32 -16.63 -35.08 31.29
CA THR A 32 -15.35 -35.66 30.79
C THR A 32 -15.07 -35.86 29.29
N ALA A 33 -13.94 -35.23 28.91
CA ALA A 33 -12.78 -35.72 28.15
C ALA A 33 -12.90 -36.03 26.64
N GLY A 34 -11.96 -35.45 25.88
CA GLY A 34 -11.67 -35.86 24.51
C GLY A 34 -10.88 -34.86 23.66
N TRP A 35 -9.75 -34.34 24.15
CA TRP A 35 -8.77 -33.66 23.27
C TRP A 35 -7.82 -34.72 22.70
N HIS A 36 -8.05 -35.16 21.47
CA HIS A 36 -7.04 -35.75 20.59
C HIS A 36 -6.67 -34.65 19.59
N GLY A 37 -5.41 -34.22 19.44
CA GLY A 37 -4.23 -35.04 19.23
C GLY A 37 -3.89 -34.96 17.75
N GLY A 38 -3.17 -33.92 17.35
CA GLY A 38 -2.72 -33.71 15.97
C GLY A 38 -1.38 -32.98 15.94
N LEU A 39 -0.30 -33.71 16.21
CA LEU A 39 1.06 -33.30 15.84
C LEU A 39 1.19 -33.45 14.32
N PHE A 40 1.50 -32.36 13.61
CA PHE A 40 2.17 -32.45 12.32
C PHE A 40 3.63 -32.06 12.49
N ASN A 41 4.48 -33.07 12.41
CA ASN A 41 5.92 -32.92 12.30
C ASN A 41 6.28 -33.26 10.85
N MET A 42 6.79 -32.30 10.09
CA MET A 42 7.49 -32.57 8.82
C MET A 42 8.77 -31.74 8.80
N THR A 43 9.85 -32.41 9.18
CA THR A 43 11.23 -32.08 8.81
C THR A 43 11.47 -32.46 7.35
N SER A 44 12.02 -31.57 6.53
CA SER A 44 13.29 -31.81 5.83
C SER A 44 13.62 -30.70 4.80
N ALA A 45 14.83 -30.21 4.97
CA ALA A 45 15.75 -29.48 4.09
C ALA A 45 15.45 -29.40 2.58
N GLY A 46 15.59 -28.17 2.06
CA GLY A 46 15.91 -27.85 0.68
C GLY A 46 16.89 -26.69 0.65
N SER A 47 18.18 -27.01 0.65
CA SER A 47 19.31 -26.09 0.47
C SER A 47 19.37 -25.60 -0.97
N TRP A 48 19.23 -24.30 -1.20
CA TRP A 48 19.63 -23.65 -2.45
C TRP A 48 20.72 -22.62 -2.14
N ALA A 49 21.95 -23.12 -2.05
CA ALA A 49 23.14 -22.31 -2.19
C ALA A 49 23.61 -22.46 -3.63
N GLU A 50 23.46 -21.42 -4.44
CA GLU A 50 24.23 -21.28 -5.66
C GLU A 50 24.77 -19.85 -5.73
N ALA A 51 26.04 -19.74 -5.38
CA ALA A 51 26.84 -18.54 -5.51
C ALA A 51 27.26 -18.44 -6.98
N VAL A 52 26.79 -17.41 -7.69
CA VAL A 52 27.38 -17.01 -8.97
C VAL A 52 28.52 -16.05 -8.71
N ALA A 53 29.71 -16.50 -9.10
CA ALA A 53 30.97 -15.80 -8.97
C ALA A 53 31.01 -14.53 -9.83
N LEU A 54 31.55 -13.48 -9.22
CA LEU A 54 31.96 -12.23 -9.86
C LEU A 54 33.10 -12.50 -10.85
N SER A 55 32.99 -11.98 -12.07
CA SER A 55 34.12 -11.83 -12.99
C SER A 55 34.33 -10.34 -13.25
N SER A 56 35.46 -9.83 -12.75
CA SER A 56 36.02 -8.50 -13.02
C SER A 56 36.77 -8.57 -14.35
N ASP A 57 36.53 -7.64 -15.26
CA ASP A 57 37.42 -7.40 -16.40
C ASP A 57 37.75 -5.90 -16.44
N ASP A 58 38.97 -5.61 -15.98
CA ASP A 58 39.61 -4.31 -16.02
C ASP A 58 40.39 -4.22 -17.34
N SER A 59 40.06 -3.24 -18.19
CA SER A 59 40.91 -2.88 -19.32
C SER A 59 41.12 -1.37 -19.37
N ASP A 60 42.20 -0.96 -18.72
CA ASP A 60 42.87 0.31 -18.92
C ASP A 60 43.53 0.33 -20.31
N SER A 61 43.31 1.40 -21.07
CA SER A 61 44.14 1.72 -22.23
C SER A 61 44.61 3.17 -22.13
N ASP A 62 45.80 3.32 -21.56
CA ASP A 62 46.61 4.53 -21.55
C ASP A 62 47.28 4.68 -22.92
N SER A 63 47.02 5.80 -23.60
CA SER A 63 47.85 6.23 -24.73
C SER A 63 48.26 7.68 -24.53
N LYS A 64 49.48 7.83 -24.02
CA LYS A 64 50.23 9.07 -23.97
C LYS A 64 50.63 9.49 -25.39
N VAL A 65 50.38 10.75 -25.74
CA VAL A 65 51.05 11.43 -26.84
C VAL A 65 51.65 12.72 -26.31
N GLU A 66 52.97 12.81 -26.46
CA GLU A 66 53.85 13.93 -26.16
C GLU A 66 53.77 15.03 -27.25
N GLY A 67 54.06 16.29 -26.86
CA GLY A 67 54.83 17.19 -27.72
C GLY A 67 54.21 18.51 -28.23
N VAL A 68 54.43 19.58 -27.46
CA VAL A 68 54.92 20.95 -27.86
C VAL A 68 54.12 21.84 -28.84
N GLY A 69 53.86 23.08 -28.39
CA GLY A 69 53.95 24.28 -29.25
C GLY A 69 52.88 25.36 -29.02
N SER A 70 53.22 26.44 -28.31
CA SER A 70 52.43 27.68 -28.24
C SER A 70 52.26 28.34 -29.61
N THR A 71 51.04 28.80 -29.97
CA THR A 71 50.77 30.04 -30.73
C THR A 71 49.28 30.37 -30.68
N GLU A 72 48.99 31.65 -30.48
CA GLU A 72 47.68 32.29 -30.39
C GLU A 72 46.83 32.22 -31.68
N ARG A 73 45.50 32.21 -31.52
CA ARG A 73 44.47 33.02 -32.22
C ARG A 73 43.24 32.25 -32.71
N SER A 74 42.10 32.87 -32.39
CA SER A 74 40.91 33.03 -33.23
C SER A 74 39.89 31.89 -33.29
N ASN A 75 38.82 32.12 -32.53
CA ASN A 75 37.41 31.96 -32.91
C ASN A 75 36.97 30.59 -33.43
N LYS A 76 36.36 29.80 -32.55
CA LYS A 76 35.18 29.02 -32.92
C LYS A 76 34.19 28.96 -31.77
N SER A 77 33.07 29.65 -31.98
CA SER A 77 31.79 29.39 -31.33
C SER A 77 31.55 27.89 -31.20
N LEU A 78 31.52 27.39 -29.96
CA LEU A 78 30.86 26.16 -29.59
C LEU A 78 29.73 26.53 -28.64
N VAL A 79 28.64 27.00 -29.25
CA VAL A 79 27.31 26.65 -28.77
C VAL A 79 27.22 25.14 -28.87
N ASP A 80 27.40 24.46 -27.75
CA ASP A 80 26.77 23.16 -27.53
C ASP A 80 26.57 22.95 -26.03
N LYS A 81 25.66 23.74 -25.46
CA LYS A 81 24.82 23.19 -24.40
C LYS A 81 23.61 22.66 -25.16
N SER A 82 23.67 21.38 -25.52
CA SER A 82 22.51 20.59 -25.79
C SER A 82 21.52 20.81 -24.66
N THR A 83 20.55 21.70 -24.89
CA THR A 83 19.28 21.61 -24.20
C THR A 83 18.65 20.35 -24.76
N GLU A 84 19.06 19.20 -24.22
CA GLU A 84 18.25 17.99 -24.32
C GLU A 84 16.86 18.42 -23.90
N ASP A 85 15.97 18.42 -24.88
CA ASP A 85 14.56 18.66 -24.72
C ASP A 85 14.07 17.56 -23.77
N VAL A 86 14.09 17.86 -22.46
CA VAL A 86 13.76 16.88 -21.43
C VAL A 86 12.29 16.58 -21.62
N ASN A 87 12.00 15.50 -22.34
CA ASN A 87 10.64 15.03 -22.52
C ASN A 87 10.01 14.89 -21.13
N PRO A 88 8.98 15.70 -20.80
CA PRO A 88 8.39 15.72 -19.47
C PRO A 88 7.81 14.35 -19.08
N GLU A 89 7.37 13.56 -20.05
CA GLU A 89 6.88 12.20 -19.86
C GLU A 89 8.01 11.25 -19.44
N ALA A 90 9.16 11.29 -20.12
CA ALA A 90 10.32 10.49 -19.77
C ALA A 90 10.83 10.83 -18.35
N ALA A 91 10.73 12.09 -17.94
CA ALA A 91 11.09 12.51 -16.58
C ALA A 91 10.10 12.01 -15.51
N VAL A 92 8.82 11.80 -15.83
CA VAL A 92 7.86 11.16 -14.90
C VAL A 92 8.17 9.68 -14.79
N ILE A 93 8.35 8.98 -15.92
CA ILE A 93 8.67 7.54 -15.94
C ILE A 93 9.88 7.25 -15.07
N LYS A 94 10.98 7.96 -15.29
CA LYS A 94 12.22 7.78 -14.50
C LYS A 94 12.01 8.00 -13.00
N ARG A 95 11.23 9.01 -12.62
CA ARG A 95 10.95 9.28 -11.18
C ARG A 95 10.11 8.18 -10.54
N VAL A 96 9.12 7.67 -11.26
CA VAL A 96 8.25 6.58 -10.78
C VAL A 96 9.03 5.27 -10.69
N GLU A 97 9.89 4.99 -11.66
CA GLU A 97 10.79 3.85 -11.63
C GLU A 97 11.72 3.90 -10.41
N MET A 98 12.40 5.03 -10.20
CA MET A 98 13.24 5.24 -9.01
C MET A 98 12.46 5.11 -7.71
N TYR A 99 11.22 5.62 -7.67
CA TYR A 99 10.34 5.50 -6.51
C TYR A 99 10.00 4.04 -6.21
N GLN A 100 9.57 3.27 -7.22
CA GLN A 100 9.19 1.87 -7.03
C GLN A 100 10.39 1.02 -6.62
N GLU A 101 11.54 1.24 -7.23
CA GLU A 101 12.77 0.53 -6.89
C GLU A 101 13.25 0.84 -5.47
N TYR A 102 13.15 2.10 -5.05
CA TYR A 102 13.42 2.49 -3.66
C TYR A 102 12.46 1.80 -2.67
N MET A 103 11.15 1.81 -2.94
CA MET A 103 10.15 1.25 -2.02
C MET A 103 10.30 -0.28 -1.85
N LYS A 104 10.72 -1.00 -2.91
CA LYS A 104 11.02 -2.44 -2.86
C LYS A 104 12.13 -2.81 -1.86
N GLN A 105 13.10 -1.91 -1.68
CA GLN A 105 14.27 -2.16 -0.83
C GLN A 105 13.98 -1.98 0.68
N ILE A 106 12.81 -1.45 1.04
CA ILE A 106 12.44 -1.21 2.43
C ILE A 106 11.79 -2.48 3.00
N PRO A 107 12.43 -3.17 3.96
CA PRO A 107 11.86 -4.37 4.55
C PRO A 107 10.66 -4.02 5.42
N ILE A 108 9.66 -4.90 5.44
CA ILE A 108 8.53 -4.75 6.37
C ILE A 108 9.02 -5.01 7.81
N PRO A 109 8.65 -4.18 8.80
CA PRO A 109 9.03 -4.43 10.19
C PRO A 109 8.61 -5.82 10.67
N THR A 110 9.49 -6.53 11.37
CA THR A 110 9.22 -7.88 11.90
C THR A 110 8.71 -7.83 13.34
N ASN A 111 9.22 -6.91 14.15
CA ASN A 111 8.79 -6.69 15.53
C ASN A 111 7.58 -5.76 15.55
N ARG A 112 6.38 -6.33 15.46
CA ARG A 112 5.07 -5.63 15.50
C ARG A 112 4.31 -5.95 16.78
N GLY A 113 3.15 -5.32 16.98
CA GLY A 113 2.27 -5.58 18.12
C GLY A 113 2.11 -4.40 19.07
N SER A 114 2.43 -3.19 18.61
CA SER A 114 2.09 -1.99 19.36
C SER A 114 0.58 -1.77 19.30
N VAL A 115 -0.05 -1.57 20.46
CA VAL A 115 -1.46 -1.16 20.51
C VAL A 115 -1.51 0.35 20.33
N ILE A 116 -1.77 0.80 19.10
CA ILE A 116 -1.79 2.22 18.74
C ILE A 116 -3.26 2.66 18.64
N PRO A 117 -3.75 3.51 19.57
CA PRO A 117 -5.08 4.11 19.43
C PRO A 117 -5.16 4.98 18.16
N PHE A 118 -6.29 4.94 17.46
CA PHE A 118 -6.47 5.65 16.20
C PHE A 118 -7.94 5.92 15.90
N THR A 119 -8.23 7.12 15.37
CA THR A 119 -9.59 7.52 14.99
C THR A 119 -9.86 7.34 13.49
N THR A 120 -8.81 7.31 12.66
CA THR A 120 -8.88 7.17 11.19
C THR A 120 -7.72 6.34 10.65
N TRP A 121 -7.87 5.76 9.45
CA TRP A 121 -6.83 5.00 8.77
C TRP A 121 -5.61 5.87 8.45
N GLN A 122 -5.81 7.11 7.99
CA GLN A 122 -4.70 8.05 7.80
C GLN A 122 -4.01 8.42 9.12
N GLY A 123 -4.74 8.49 10.23
CA GLY A 123 -4.18 8.71 11.56
C GLY A 123 -3.28 7.55 12.01
N LEU A 124 -3.72 6.31 11.78
CA LEU A 124 -2.93 5.12 12.04
C LEU A 124 -1.68 5.09 11.14
N ALA A 125 -1.81 5.38 9.84
CA ALA A 125 -0.68 5.47 8.91
C ALA A 125 0.41 6.44 9.39
N LYS A 126 0.02 7.65 9.81
CA LYS A 126 0.94 8.65 10.38
C LYS A 126 1.67 8.12 11.61
N SER A 127 0.94 7.43 12.49
CA SER A 127 1.50 6.83 13.70
C SER A 127 2.50 5.71 13.38
N LEU A 128 2.18 4.83 12.42
CA LEU A 128 3.08 3.77 11.96
C LEU A 128 4.36 4.33 11.34
N LYS A 129 4.26 5.34 10.46
CA LYS A 129 5.43 6.01 9.86
C LYS A 129 6.37 6.55 10.92
N LYS A 130 5.81 7.20 11.96
CA LYS A 130 6.58 7.75 13.08
C LYS A 130 7.20 6.65 13.94
N LEU A 131 6.44 5.60 14.27
CA LEU A 131 6.86 4.53 15.17
C LEU A 131 7.98 3.69 14.55
N TYR A 132 7.82 3.29 13.28
CA TYR A 132 8.75 2.40 12.61
C TYR A 132 9.82 3.14 11.80
N GLY A 133 9.69 4.47 11.64
CA GLY A 133 10.65 5.27 10.88
C GLY A 133 10.72 4.86 9.40
N GLN A 134 9.61 4.39 8.84
CA GLN A 134 9.51 3.96 7.44
C GLN A 134 8.40 4.71 6.70
N PRO A 135 8.59 5.02 5.41
CA PRO A 135 7.49 5.50 4.57
C PRO A 135 6.48 4.39 4.29
N LEU A 136 5.27 4.77 3.91
CA LEU A 136 4.30 3.86 3.28
C LEU A 136 4.22 4.14 1.79
N HIS A 137 3.84 3.10 1.04
CA HIS A 137 3.69 3.18 -0.39
C HIS A 137 2.57 4.13 -0.81
N TYR A 138 2.70 4.73 -2.00
CA TYR A 138 1.73 5.64 -2.61
C TYR A 138 0.34 5.01 -2.66
N LEU A 139 0.25 3.78 -3.18
CA LEU A 139 -0.99 3.01 -3.24
C LEU A 139 -1.58 2.78 -1.85
N THR A 140 -0.74 2.45 -0.86
CA THR A 140 -1.19 2.29 0.54
C THR A 140 -1.79 3.60 1.06
N ASN A 141 -1.12 4.73 0.88
CA ASN A 141 -1.61 6.03 1.34
C ASN A 141 -2.96 6.40 0.69
N ILE A 142 -3.14 6.08 -0.60
CA ILE A 142 -4.41 6.30 -1.31
C ILE A 142 -5.50 5.37 -0.80
N THR A 143 -5.22 4.07 -0.65
CA THR A 143 -6.21 3.11 -0.15
C THR A 143 -6.70 3.50 1.24
N LEU A 144 -5.80 3.92 2.13
CA LEU A 144 -6.16 4.37 3.48
C LEU A 144 -6.99 5.67 3.46
N LYS A 145 -6.71 6.59 2.53
CA LYS A 145 -7.59 7.75 2.30
C LYS A 145 -8.98 7.32 1.86
N GLN A 146 -9.07 6.43 0.88
CA GLN A 146 -10.34 5.93 0.36
C GLN A 146 -11.16 5.22 1.46
N TRP A 147 -10.51 4.44 2.32
CA TRP A 147 -11.20 3.80 3.45
C TRP A 147 -11.73 4.79 4.48
N ASP A 148 -11.04 5.92 4.71
CA ASP A 148 -11.58 7.00 5.53
C ASP A 148 -12.78 7.68 4.85
N GLU A 149 -12.71 7.93 3.54
CA GLU A 149 -13.79 8.55 2.77
C GLU A 149 -15.05 7.67 2.69
N LEU A 150 -14.89 6.35 2.62
CA LEU A 150 -16.01 5.39 2.60
C LEU A 150 -16.85 5.39 3.89
N ARG A 151 -16.35 5.97 4.98
CA ARG A 151 -17.10 6.08 6.24
C ARG A 151 -18.08 7.24 6.28
N ILE A 152 -17.91 8.22 5.38
CA ILE A 152 -18.72 9.44 5.36
C ILE A 152 -20.17 9.07 4.99
N GLY A 153 -21.13 9.56 5.78
CA GLY A 153 -22.55 9.30 5.61
C GLY A 153 -23.05 7.97 6.22
N THR A 154 -22.20 7.26 6.97
CA THR A 154 -22.61 6.05 7.71
C THR A 154 -23.02 6.40 9.14
N ASP A 155 -23.84 5.54 9.77
CA ASP A 155 -24.28 5.74 11.16
C ASP A 155 -23.10 5.80 12.16
N ASP A 156 -22.00 5.11 11.84
CA ASP A 156 -20.78 5.01 12.65
C ASP A 156 -19.68 5.99 12.21
N GLU A 157 -20.00 7.00 11.38
CA GLU A 157 -19.01 7.98 10.90
C GLU A 157 -18.27 8.68 12.05
N HIS A 158 -18.98 8.99 13.13
CA HIS A 158 -18.44 9.75 14.26
C HIS A 158 -17.68 8.90 15.28
N LEU A 159 -17.77 7.57 15.19
CA LEU A 159 -17.09 6.69 16.13
C LEU A 159 -15.58 6.66 15.84
N PRO A 160 -14.71 6.62 16.86
CA PRO A 160 -13.31 6.31 16.66
C PRO A 160 -13.13 4.96 15.96
N LEU A 161 -12.25 4.88 14.97
CA LEU A 161 -12.10 3.65 14.19
C LEU A 161 -11.58 2.47 15.02
N ASP A 162 -10.78 2.74 16.07
CA ASP A 162 -10.28 1.73 16.99
C ASP A 162 -11.36 1.08 17.88
N THR A 163 -12.56 1.66 17.98
CA THR A 163 -13.71 1.00 18.64
C THR A 163 -14.41 0.00 17.72
N ILE A 164 -14.22 0.13 16.40
CA ILE A 164 -14.82 -0.74 15.38
C ILE A 164 -13.82 -1.85 15.00
N ILE A 165 -12.57 -1.47 14.79
CA ILE A 165 -11.50 -2.37 14.35
C ILE A 165 -10.38 -2.35 15.38
N HIS A 166 -10.11 -3.51 15.98
CA HIS A 166 -9.03 -3.65 16.95
C HIS A 166 -7.68 -3.20 16.37
N PRO A 167 -6.90 -2.36 17.09
CA PRO A 167 -5.63 -1.80 16.59
C PRO A 167 -4.65 -2.81 16.01
N CYS A 168 -4.45 -3.96 16.66
CA CYS A 168 -3.54 -4.98 16.13
C CYS A 168 -3.99 -5.56 14.78
N LYS A 169 -5.30 -5.66 14.53
CA LYS A 169 -5.81 -6.12 13.24
C LYS A 169 -5.61 -5.04 12.17
N ALA A 170 -5.90 -3.79 12.51
CA ALA A 170 -5.69 -2.66 11.60
C ALA A 170 -4.20 -2.51 11.21
N GLU A 171 -3.29 -2.61 12.19
CA GLU A 171 -1.84 -2.61 11.93
C GLU A 171 -1.44 -3.77 11.00
N ALA A 172 -1.89 -5.00 11.29
CA ALA A 172 -1.58 -6.15 10.46
C ALA A 172 -2.08 -5.99 9.02
N THR A 173 -3.30 -5.48 8.84
CA THR A 173 -3.89 -5.21 7.53
C THR A 173 -3.05 -4.22 6.73
N ILE A 174 -2.61 -3.11 7.34
CA ILE A 174 -1.77 -2.12 6.66
C ILE A 174 -0.46 -2.77 6.20
N TRP A 175 0.21 -3.52 7.07
CA TRP A 175 1.51 -4.11 6.72
C TRP A 175 1.42 -5.21 5.66
N LEU A 176 0.37 -6.03 5.68
CA LEU A 176 0.14 -7.04 4.64
C LEU A 176 -0.10 -6.39 3.28
N MET A 177 -0.92 -5.34 3.23
CA MET A 177 -1.16 -4.59 2.00
C MET A 177 0.10 -3.84 1.53
N GLU A 178 0.83 -3.22 2.46
CA GLU A 178 2.08 -2.52 2.17
C GLU A 178 3.12 -3.46 1.53
N GLU A 179 3.22 -4.69 2.01
CA GLU A 179 4.09 -5.72 1.43
C GLU A 179 3.70 -6.04 -0.02
N VAL A 180 2.41 -6.23 -0.30
CA VAL A 180 1.91 -6.44 -1.67
C VAL A 180 2.25 -5.25 -2.56
N HIS A 181 2.02 -4.02 -2.09
CA HIS A 181 2.30 -2.82 -2.87
C HIS A 181 3.79 -2.63 -3.15
N ARG A 182 4.67 -2.87 -2.18
CA ARG A 182 6.12 -2.78 -2.37
C ARG A 182 6.62 -3.82 -3.38
N LEU A 183 6.15 -5.07 -3.28
CA LEU A 183 6.71 -6.16 -4.06
C LEU A 183 6.12 -6.32 -5.46
N THR A 184 4.83 -6.02 -5.64
CA THR A 184 4.10 -6.40 -6.86
C THR A 184 3.77 -5.24 -7.80
N SER A 185 3.81 -3.98 -7.33
CA SER A 185 3.46 -2.84 -8.18
C SER A 185 4.49 -2.61 -9.29
N SER A 186 3.99 -2.45 -10.52
CA SER A 186 4.79 -2.04 -11.67
C SER A 186 4.92 -0.51 -11.73
N HIS A 187 6.10 -0.01 -12.08
CA HIS A 187 6.30 1.41 -12.29
C HIS A 187 5.44 1.95 -13.46
N HIS A 188 5.18 1.15 -14.49
CA HIS A 188 4.28 1.55 -15.59
C HIS A 188 2.87 1.88 -15.10
N HIS A 189 2.33 1.04 -14.20
CA HIS A 189 1.02 1.29 -13.62
C HIS A 189 1.00 2.57 -12.76
N LEU A 190 2.06 2.81 -12.00
CA LEU A 190 2.21 4.02 -11.20
C LEU A 190 2.33 5.29 -12.06
N VAL A 191 2.95 5.21 -13.24
CA VAL A 191 3.02 6.33 -14.19
C VAL A 191 1.63 6.77 -14.63
N GLU A 192 0.78 5.81 -15.01
CA GLU A 192 -0.61 6.09 -15.41
C GLU A 192 -1.40 6.75 -14.27
N LEU A 193 -1.22 6.24 -13.04
CA LEU A 193 -1.87 6.81 -11.85
C LEU A 193 -1.39 8.23 -11.54
N TRP A 194 -0.08 8.49 -11.60
CA TRP A 194 0.48 9.82 -11.33
C TRP A 194 0.16 10.83 -12.42
N ALA A 195 0.01 10.37 -13.67
CA ALA A 195 -0.47 11.21 -14.76
C ALA A 195 -1.95 11.61 -14.56
N SER A 196 -2.74 10.71 -13.97
CA SER A 196 -4.18 10.92 -13.71
C SER A 196 -4.47 11.70 -12.43
N ASP A 197 -3.53 11.72 -11.46
CA ASP A 197 -3.66 12.44 -10.19
C ASP A 197 -2.68 13.62 -10.09
N PRO A 198 -3.13 14.87 -10.34
CA PRO A 198 -2.30 16.07 -10.18
C PRO A 198 -1.75 16.25 -8.75
N MET A 199 -2.40 15.66 -7.75
CA MET A 199 -2.06 15.77 -6.33
C MET A 199 -1.29 14.55 -5.81
N HIS A 200 -0.81 13.65 -6.68
CA HIS A 200 -0.12 12.40 -6.29
C HIS A 200 1.02 12.64 -5.28
N ARG A 201 1.72 13.77 -5.38
CA ARG A 201 2.83 14.13 -4.50
C ARG A 201 2.44 14.22 -3.03
N ALA A 202 1.18 14.51 -2.72
CA ALA A 202 0.70 14.53 -1.33
C ALA A 202 0.70 13.13 -0.68
N PHE A 203 0.75 12.08 -1.48
CA PHE A 203 0.73 10.67 -1.04
C PHE A 203 2.07 9.97 -1.19
N VAL A 204 3.11 10.67 -1.66
CA VAL A 204 4.48 10.17 -1.72
C VAL A 204 5.21 10.66 -0.47
N ASP A 205 5.54 9.72 0.43
CA ASP A 205 6.29 10.03 1.63
C ASP A 205 7.75 10.42 1.31
N PRO A 206 8.37 11.29 2.11
CA PRO A 206 9.76 11.66 1.93
C PRO A 206 10.70 10.46 2.17
N VAL A 207 11.78 10.40 1.40
CA VAL A 207 12.83 9.39 1.54
C VAL A 207 13.53 9.58 2.89
N ILE A 208 13.52 8.54 3.72
CA ILE A 208 14.20 8.51 5.01
C ILE A 208 15.61 7.98 4.76
N LYS A 209 16.61 8.85 4.88
CA LYS A 209 18.02 8.44 4.77
C LYS A 209 18.38 7.61 6.00
N LYS A 210 18.94 6.41 5.79
CA LYS A 210 19.57 5.64 6.87
C LYS A 210 20.74 6.48 7.41
N LYS A 211 20.76 6.70 8.72
CA LYS A 211 21.91 7.26 9.43
C LYS A 211 22.98 6.20 9.59
#